data_AF-A0A850M782-F1
#
_entry.id   AF-A0A850M782-F1
#
_cell.length_a   1.000
_cell.length_b   1.000
_cell.length_c   1.000
_cell.angle_alpha   90.00
_cell.angle_beta   90.00
_cell.angle_gamma   90.00
#
_symmetry.space_group_name_H-M   'P 1'
#
loop_
_entity.id
_entity.type
_entity.pdbx_description
1 polymer ?
#
loop_
_entity_poly.entity_id
_entity_poly.type
_entity_poly.pdbx_seq_one_letter_code
_entity_poly.pdbx_strand_id
1 'polypeptide(L)'
;MPFISAVGGCYLGGENIFLVKKGEAYFYSPITLDTNTLFIKGEVAKKYSKKVKGKERYYADLEQIVYIKEGEDLVKVAETKALAGILKKVRPLNEQKSELIPRIQFSLPEDLSQLDYQSLRQELYPSHKPKSFEVIQEGDVVEISIQVTHKMILLFALISGDYNPLHTDPEFAKDLKAFEGKNIAHGALISAWFSGTGVLELLGAGFRLIKKDEAVFKRAIKVNDEILIRLKIKRKFFEVVDGIKKFYVDVEEYCFLKQESTKYTEAVTSGSRYQLYY
;
A
#
# COMPACT_ATOMS: atom_id res chain seq x y z
N MET A 1 2.04 2.71 -6.40
CA MET A 1 1.88 2.67 -4.92
C MET A 1 3.05 2.09 -4.13
N PRO A 2 3.80 1.05 -4.56
CA PRO A 2 4.78 0.41 -3.68
C PRO A 2 5.97 1.32 -3.30
N PHE A 3 6.51 2.11 -4.24
CA PHE A 3 7.62 3.04 -3.96
C PHE A 3 7.28 4.21 -3.02
N ILE A 4 5.99 4.56 -2.90
CA ILE A 4 5.52 5.53 -1.88
C ILE A 4 5.73 4.95 -0.47
N SER A 5 5.61 3.62 -0.32
CA SER A 5 5.93 2.93 0.94
C SER A 5 7.39 3.15 1.32
N ALA A 6 8.33 2.96 0.39
CA ALA A 6 9.76 3.14 0.65
C ALA A 6 10.11 4.58 1.06
N VAL A 7 9.56 5.59 0.38
CA VAL A 7 9.80 7.01 0.73
C VAL A 7 9.30 7.34 2.12
N GLY A 8 8.10 6.89 2.48
CA GLY A 8 7.53 7.17 3.81
C GLY A 8 8.14 6.31 4.92
N GLY A 9 8.34 5.03 4.64
CA GLY A 9 8.73 3.99 5.58
C GLY A 9 10.23 3.86 5.81
N CYS A 10 11.05 4.01 4.77
CA CYS A 10 12.52 3.91 4.90
C CYS A 10 13.19 5.29 4.91
N TYR A 11 12.91 6.10 3.90
CA TYR A 11 13.77 7.26 3.61
C TYR A 11 13.44 8.49 4.46
N LEU A 12 12.17 8.78 4.73
CA LEU A 12 11.77 9.85 5.63
C LEU A 12 11.74 9.43 7.10
N GLY A 13 11.27 8.21 7.34
CA GLY A 13 10.92 7.75 8.68
C GLY A 13 12.01 6.97 9.41
N GLY A 14 13.01 6.46 8.70
CA GLY A 14 14.04 5.60 9.26
C GLY A 14 13.51 4.24 9.72
N GLU A 15 14.34 3.49 10.41
CA GLU A 15 14.11 2.09 10.76
C GLU A 15 13.02 1.84 11.81
N ASN A 16 12.55 2.88 12.48
CA ASN A 16 11.72 2.79 13.68
C ASN A 16 10.29 3.31 13.46
N ILE A 17 9.89 3.52 12.21
CA ILE A 17 8.59 4.08 11.86
C ILE A 17 7.60 3.00 11.42
N PHE A 18 6.32 3.13 11.78
CA PHE A 18 5.26 2.26 11.27
C PHE A 18 4.04 3.09 10.85
N LEU A 19 3.30 2.57 9.86
CA LEU A 19 2.14 3.28 9.32
C LEU A 19 0.94 3.16 10.28
N VAL A 20 0.37 4.30 10.68
CA VAL A 20 -0.82 4.38 11.55
C VAL A 20 -2.05 4.68 10.71
N LYS A 21 -1.93 5.65 9.79
CA LYS A 21 -2.95 5.95 8.79
C LYS A 21 -2.29 6.30 7.48
N LYS A 22 -2.97 5.95 6.39
CA LYS A 22 -2.74 6.57 5.09
C LYS A 22 -3.94 7.46 4.81
N GLY A 23 -3.69 8.74 4.63
CA GLY A 23 -4.71 9.68 4.20
C GLY A 23 -5.19 9.36 2.78
N GLU A 24 -6.10 10.19 2.28
CA GLU A 24 -6.57 10.02 0.91
C GLU A 24 -5.41 10.03 -0.08
N ALA A 25 -5.53 9.22 -1.13
CA ALA A 25 -4.63 9.23 -2.25
C ALA A 25 -5.40 9.53 -3.54
N TYR A 26 -4.86 10.47 -4.31
CA TYR A 26 -5.43 10.93 -5.57
C TYR A 26 -4.53 10.48 -6.71
N PHE A 27 -5.13 9.91 -7.76
CA PHE A 27 -4.44 9.46 -8.96
C PHE A 27 -4.95 10.27 -10.14
N TYR A 28 -4.13 11.20 -10.63
CA TYR A 28 -4.54 12.15 -11.68
C TYR A 28 -4.37 11.56 -13.08
N SER A 29 -3.30 10.80 -13.29
CA SER A 29 -2.96 10.19 -14.58
C SER A 29 -2.41 8.78 -14.40
N PRO A 30 -2.69 7.86 -15.34
CA PRO A 30 -2.08 6.54 -15.32
C PRO A 30 -0.57 6.63 -15.58
N ILE A 31 0.20 5.78 -14.91
CA ILE A 31 1.61 5.55 -15.21
C ILE A 31 1.66 4.42 -16.26
N THR A 32 2.23 4.67 -17.42
CA THR A 32 2.29 3.71 -18.54
C THR A 32 3.61 2.92 -18.54
N LEU A 33 3.69 1.85 -19.34
CA LEU A 33 4.91 1.05 -19.47
C LEU A 33 6.09 1.85 -20.05
N ASP A 34 5.80 2.84 -20.91
CA ASP A 34 6.82 3.73 -21.49
C ASP A 34 7.29 4.81 -20.50
N THR A 35 6.68 4.88 -19.31
CA THR A 35 7.12 5.78 -18.25
C THR A 35 8.39 5.21 -17.61
N ASN A 36 9.54 5.66 -18.10
CA ASN A 36 10.84 5.12 -17.69
C ASN A 36 11.32 5.60 -16.31
N THR A 37 10.75 6.69 -15.76
CA THR A 37 11.21 7.24 -14.49
C THR A 37 10.08 7.83 -13.67
N LEU A 38 9.96 7.37 -12.42
CA LEU A 38 9.12 7.97 -11.39
C LEU A 38 9.97 8.82 -10.46
N PHE A 39 9.55 10.04 -10.20
CA PHE A 39 10.14 10.91 -9.19
C PHE A 39 9.18 11.00 -8.01
N ILE A 40 9.65 10.65 -6.83
CA ILE A 40 8.83 10.70 -5.62
C ILE A 40 9.44 11.72 -4.67
N LYS A 41 8.71 12.79 -4.40
CA LYS A 41 9.04 13.76 -3.37
C LYS A 41 8.33 13.35 -2.09
N GLY A 42 9.06 13.29 -0.99
CA GLY A 42 8.51 13.06 0.34
C GLY A 42 8.93 14.16 1.30
N GLU A 43 8.06 14.53 2.23
CA GLU A 43 8.32 15.54 3.26
C GLU A 43 7.72 15.11 4.60
N VAL A 44 8.40 15.47 5.70
CA VAL A 44 7.83 15.39 7.05
C VAL A 44 7.18 16.74 7.37
N ALA A 45 5.88 16.86 7.15
CA ALA A 45 5.14 18.10 7.33
C ALA A 45 5.02 18.51 8.82
N LYS A 46 4.92 17.53 9.73
CA LYS A 46 4.78 17.80 11.16
C LYS A 46 5.32 16.66 12.01
N LYS A 47 5.91 16.99 13.16
CA LYS A 47 6.28 16.02 14.21
C LYS A 47 5.62 16.43 15.52
N TYR A 48 5.10 15.47 16.27
CA TYR A 48 4.46 15.73 17.55
C TYR A 48 4.44 14.49 18.43
N SER A 49 4.13 14.68 19.71
CA SER A 49 3.89 13.59 20.65
C SER A 49 2.53 13.72 21.32
N LYS A 50 2.00 12.60 21.82
CA LYS A 50 0.75 12.55 22.57
C LYS A 50 0.80 11.44 23.60
N LYS A 51 0.24 11.69 24.79
CA LYS A 51 0.00 10.65 25.79
C LYS A 51 -1.14 9.74 25.34
N VAL A 52 -0.85 8.46 25.17
CA VAL A 52 -1.83 7.40 24.88
C VAL A 52 -1.74 6.36 25.98
N LYS A 53 -2.83 6.18 26.73
CA LYS A 53 -2.87 5.29 27.92
C LYS A 53 -1.71 5.57 28.89
N GLY A 54 -1.47 6.84 29.19
CA GLY A 54 -0.41 7.30 30.10
C GLY A 54 1.03 7.24 29.56
N LYS A 55 1.25 6.68 28.36
CA LYS A 55 2.58 6.60 27.74
C LYS A 55 2.74 7.64 26.63
N GLU A 56 3.88 8.32 26.62
CA GLU A 56 4.23 9.24 25.53
C GLU A 56 4.45 8.45 24.23
N ARG A 57 3.77 8.86 23.16
CA ARG A 57 3.89 8.30 21.81
C ARG A 57 4.24 9.42 20.83
N TYR A 58 5.06 9.11 19.84
CA TYR A 58 5.59 10.07 18.87
C TYR A 58 5.06 9.78 17.48
N TYR A 59 4.78 10.84 16.73
CA TYR A 59 4.15 10.76 15.43
C TYR A 59 4.80 11.75 14.45
N ALA A 60 4.70 11.40 13.17
CA ALA A 60 5.04 12.28 12.06
C ALA A 60 3.93 12.25 11.00
N ASP A 61 3.53 13.44 10.54
CA ASP A 61 2.70 13.60 9.35
C ASP A 61 3.63 13.68 8.14
N LEU A 62 3.40 12.80 7.16
CA LEU A 62 4.19 12.68 5.95
C LEU A 62 3.35 13.11 4.75
N GLU A 63 3.95 13.84 3.82
CA GLU A 63 3.35 14.20 2.54
C GLU A 63 4.20 13.67 1.40
N GLN A 64 3.55 13.10 0.40
CA GLN A 64 4.22 12.37 -0.67
C GLN A 64 3.57 12.68 -2.01
N ILE A 65 4.38 13.09 -2.97
CA ILE A 65 3.94 13.44 -4.31
C ILE A 65 4.74 12.63 -5.32
N VAL A 66 4.05 12.06 -6.29
CA VAL A 66 4.64 11.29 -7.39
C VAL A 66 4.53 12.10 -8.67
N TYR A 67 5.66 12.19 -9.36
CA TYR A 67 5.78 12.82 -10.66
C TYR A 67 6.29 11.80 -11.69
N ILE A 68 5.92 12.03 -12.94
CA ILE A 68 6.53 11.41 -14.12
C ILE A 68 7.23 12.49 -14.93
N LYS A 69 8.19 12.09 -15.77
CA LYS A 69 8.82 13.00 -16.73
C LYS A 69 8.08 12.95 -18.06
N GLU A 70 7.59 14.09 -18.53
CA GLU A 70 7.00 14.26 -19.86
C GLU A 70 7.81 15.34 -20.61
N GLY A 71 8.59 14.92 -21.61
CA GLY A 71 9.57 15.83 -22.24
C GLY A 71 10.63 16.29 -21.24
N GLU A 72 10.72 17.61 -21.00
CA GLU A 72 11.60 18.20 -19.98
C GLU A 72 10.88 18.46 -18.64
N ASP A 73 9.56 18.36 -18.62
CA ASP A 73 8.73 18.72 -17.47
C ASP A 73 8.46 17.56 -16.51
N LEU A 74 8.20 17.89 -15.24
CA LEU A 74 7.72 16.96 -14.23
C LEU A 74 6.22 17.13 -14.02
N VAL A 75 5.45 16.11 -14.39
CA VAL A 75 3.99 16.12 -14.27
C VAL A 75 3.57 15.34 -13.03
N LYS A 76 2.78 15.97 -12.15
CA LYS A 76 2.23 15.35 -10.95
C LYS A 76 1.18 14.31 -11.34
N VAL A 77 1.39 13.06 -10.94
CA VAL A 77 0.48 11.94 -11.27
C VAL A 77 -0.25 11.36 -10.07
N ALA A 78 0.32 11.51 -8.88
CA ALA A 78 -0.35 11.10 -7.65
C ALA A 78 0.13 11.90 -6.44
N GLU A 79 -0.70 11.95 -5.41
CA GLU A 79 -0.31 12.43 -4.09
C GLU A 79 -1.00 11.67 -2.98
N THR A 80 -0.39 11.68 -1.80
CA THR A 80 -0.99 11.13 -0.59
C THR A 80 -0.36 11.73 0.66
N LYS A 81 -1.08 11.62 1.77
CA LYS A 81 -0.56 11.92 3.11
C LYS A 81 -0.52 10.64 3.94
N ALA A 82 0.35 10.59 4.94
CA ALA A 82 0.38 9.48 5.89
C ALA A 82 0.64 9.97 7.30
N LEU A 83 0.02 9.31 8.27
CA LEU A 83 0.37 9.43 9.68
C LEU A 83 1.21 8.22 10.07
N ALA A 84 2.39 8.51 10.59
CA ALA A 84 3.34 7.50 10.96
C ALA A 84 3.66 7.56 12.45
N GLY A 85 3.73 6.41 13.10
CA GLY A 85 4.12 6.26 14.50
C GLY A 85 5.60 5.95 14.62
N ILE A 86 6.26 6.53 15.61
CA ILE A 86 7.71 6.40 15.81
C ILE A 86 7.99 5.60 17.09
N LEU A 87 8.76 4.51 16.95
CA LEU A 87 9.23 3.68 18.05
C LEU A 87 10.50 4.27 18.65
N LYS A 88 10.69 4.12 19.96
CA LYS A 88 11.90 4.64 20.65
C LYS A 88 13.18 3.86 20.30
N LYS A 89 13.06 2.61 19.84
CA LYS A 89 14.20 1.77 19.48
C LYS A 89 14.75 2.24 18.13
N VAL A 90 16.04 2.55 18.07
CA VAL A 90 16.77 2.88 16.84
C VAL A 90 18.09 2.12 16.90
N ARG A 91 18.58 1.56 15.78
CA ARG A 91 19.99 1.12 15.72
C ARG A 91 20.88 2.36 15.86
N PRO A 92 22.08 2.25 16.45
CA PRO A 92 23.04 3.34 16.46
C PRO A 92 23.24 3.85 15.02
N LEU A 93 23.08 5.15 14.80
CA LEU A 93 23.34 5.76 13.48
C LEU A 93 24.84 5.68 13.21
N ASN A 94 25.24 5.17 12.04
CA ASN A 94 26.54 5.57 11.49
C ASN A 94 26.45 7.06 11.13
N GLU A 95 27.25 7.90 11.76
CA GLU A 95 27.12 9.37 11.83
C GLU A 95 27.37 10.14 10.51
N GLN A 96 27.26 9.52 9.33
CA GLN A 96 27.32 10.27 8.07
C GLN A 96 25.94 10.77 7.67
N LYS A 97 25.50 11.86 8.30
CA LYS A 97 24.41 12.68 7.76
C LYS A 97 24.93 13.43 6.54
N SER A 98 24.52 12.98 5.36
CA SER A 98 24.64 13.78 4.14
C SER A 98 23.62 14.93 4.18
N GLU A 99 24.06 16.16 3.90
CA GLU A 99 23.17 17.31 3.68
C GLU A 99 22.47 17.27 2.30
N LEU A 100 22.85 16.31 1.43
CA LEU A 100 22.26 16.15 0.11
C LEU A 100 20.94 15.39 0.21
N ILE A 101 19.92 15.84 -0.51
CA ILE A 101 18.69 15.06 -0.73
C ILE A 101 19.10 13.77 -1.47
N PRO A 102 18.96 12.58 -0.88
CA PRO A 102 19.37 11.35 -1.54
C PRO A 102 18.50 11.11 -2.77
N ARG A 103 19.12 11.13 -3.96
CA ARG A 103 18.50 10.61 -5.18
C ARG A 103 18.70 9.11 -5.21
N ILE A 104 17.64 8.36 -4.95
CA ILE A 104 17.67 6.90 -5.01
C ILE A 104 17.14 6.46 -6.38
N GLN A 105 18.01 5.82 -7.16
CA GLN A 105 17.60 5.09 -8.35
C GLN A 105 17.28 3.65 -7.95
N PHE A 106 16.04 3.21 -8.19
CA PHE A 106 15.65 1.84 -7.95
C PHE A 106 15.91 1.00 -9.20
N SER A 107 16.40 -0.23 -9.01
CA SER A 107 16.47 -1.27 -10.02
C SER A 107 16.07 -2.58 -9.36
N LEU A 108 15.39 -3.46 -10.11
CA LEU A 108 15.08 -4.79 -9.60
C LEU A 108 16.38 -5.52 -9.27
N PRO A 109 16.44 -6.26 -8.14
CA PRO A 109 17.55 -7.18 -7.85
C PRO A 109 17.82 -8.12 -9.03
N GLU A 110 19.08 -8.48 -9.23
CA GLU A 110 19.51 -9.29 -10.39
C GLU A 110 18.71 -10.59 -10.51
N ASP A 111 18.56 -11.36 -9.43
CA ASP A 111 17.77 -12.59 -9.41
C ASP A 111 16.31 -12.40 -9.88
N LEU A 112 15.68 -11.28 -9.51
CA LEU A 112 14.32 -10.96 -9.94
C LEU A 112 14.28 -10.45 -11.39
N SER A 113 15.34 -9.80 -11.84
CA SER A 113 15.47 -9.30 -13.22
C SER A 113 15.66 -10.42 -14.24
N GLN A 114 16.16 -11.58 -13.81
CA GLN A 114 16.41 -12.76 -14.64
C GLN A 114 15.20 -13.71 -14.73
N LEU A 115 14.09 -13.41 -14.05
CA LEU A 115 12.88 -14.23 -14.14
C LEU A 115 12.34 -14.28 -15.57
N ASP A 116 11.98 -15.48 -16.04
CA ASP A 116 11.45 -15.67 -17.39
C ASP A 116 10.07 -15.02 -17.54
N TYR A 117 9.99 -14.04 -18.45
CA TYR A 117 8.76 -13.29 -18.70
C TYR A 117 7.61 -14.18 -19.14
N GLN A 118 7.85 -15.20 -19.98
CA GLN A 118 6.76 -16.04 -20.50
C GLN A 118 6.14 -16.89 -19.39
N SER A 119 6.97 -17.48 -18.53
CA SER A 119 6.54 -18.25 -17.36
C SER A 119 5.75 -17.37 -16.38
N LEU A 120 6.29 -16.19 -16.04
CA LEU A 120 5.58 -15.23 -15.19
C LEU A 120 4.24 -14.80 -15.80
N ARG A 121 4.21 -14.52 -17.10
CA ARG A 121 2.99 -14.09 -17.78
C ARG A 121 1.91 -15.18 -17.73
N GLN A 122 2.27 -16.45 -17.87
CA GLN A 122 1.30 -17.54 -17.76
C GLN A 122 0.67 -17.64 -16.38
N GLU A 123 1.44 -17.43 -15.32
CA GLU A 123 0.92 -17.41 -13.95
C GLU A 123 0.09 -16.15 -13.64
N LEU A 124 0.48 -15.00 -14.20
CA LEU A 124 -0.12 -13.70 -13.92
C LEU A 124 -1.39 -13.40 -14.73
N TYR A 125 -1.64 -14.10 -15.84
CA TYR A 125 -2.78 -13.81 -16.71
C TYR A 125 -4.08 -14.21 -15.99
N PRO A 126 -4.86 -13.25 -15.44
CA PRO A 126 -6.08 -13.61 -14.72
C PRO A 126 -7.10 -14.09 -15.75
N SER A 127 -7.80 -15.17 -15.45
CA SER A 127 -8.96 -15.62 -16.25
C SER A 127 -10.18 -14.70 -16.11
N HIS A 128 -10.10 -13.66 -15.26
CA HIS A 128 -11.19 -12.75 -14.95
C HIS A 128 -11.54 -11.85 -16.14
N LYS A 129 -12.65 -12.15 -16.80
CA LYS A 129 -13.22 -11.30 -17.83
C LYS A 129 -13.77 -10.00 -17.21
N PRO A 130 -13.82 -8.88 -17.97
CA PRO A 130 -14.52 -7.69 -17.51
C PRO A 130 -15.98 -7.97 -17.20
N LYS A 131 -16.48 -7.44 -16.08
CA LYS A 131 -17.92 -7.44 -15.76
C LYS A 131 -18.52 -6.12 -16.25
N SER A 132 -19.71 -6.19 -16.85
CA SER A 132 -20.41 -4.97 -17.27
C SER A 132 -20.98 -4.22 -16.07
N PHE A 133 -21.22 -2.91 -16.25
CA PHE A 133 -21.81 -2.07 -15.21
C PHE A 133 -23.20 -2.56 -14.75
N GLU A 134 -23.95 -3.21 -15.64
CA GLU A 134 -25.27 -3.75 -15.39
C GLU A 134 -25.21 -4.98 -14.45
N VAL A 135 -24.22 -5.85 -14.64
CA VAL A 135 -24.03 -7.08 -13.87
C VAL A 135 -23.55 -6.79 -12.44
N ILE A 136 -22.70 -5.77 -12.27
CA ILE A 136 -22.19 -5.36 -10.96
C ILE A 136 -23.33 -4.83 -10.09
N GLN A 137 -23.47 -5.30 -8.85
CA GLN A 137 -24.56 -4.86 -7.95
C GLN A 137 -24.04 -4.15 -6.71
N GLU A 138 -24.78 -3.14 -6.25
CA GLU A 138 -24.52 -2.54 -4.94
C GLU A 138 -24.79 -3.58 -3.85
N GLY A 139 -23.87 -3.68 -2.89
CA GLY A 139 -23.93 -4.71 -1.85
C GLY A 139 -23.19 -6.01 -2.17
N ASP A 140 -22.69 -6.21 -3.40
CA ASP A 140 -21.83 -7.35 -3.73
C ASP A 140 -20.61 -7.40 -2.79
N VAL A 141 -20.26 -8.61 -2.34
CA VAL A 141 -19.15 -8.86 -1.40
C VAL A 141 -18.20 -9.91 -1.97
N VAL A 142 -16.91 -9.73 -1.74
CA VAL A 142 -15.90 -10.79 -1.87
C VAL A 142 -15.09 -10.91 -0.58
N GLU A 143 -14.71 -12.14 -0.26
CA GLU A 143 -13.86 -12.49 0.87
C GLU A 143 -12.70 -13.38 0.41
N ILE A 144 -11.48 -13.06 0.84
CA ILE A 144 -10.27 -13.79 0.48
C ILE A 144 -9.46 -14.03 1.76
N SER A 145 -9.21 -15.30 2.08
CA SER A 145 -8.32 -15.69 3.18
C SER A 145 -6.87 -15.76 2.70
N ILE A 146 -5.97 -15.13 3.44
CA ILE A 146 -4.54 -15.09 3.11
C ILE A 146 -3.73 -15.52 4.33
N GLN A 147 -2.88 -16.53 4.14
CA GLN A 147 -1.83 -16.87 5.09
C GLN A 147 -0.62 -15.98 4.81
N VAL A 148 -0.35 -15.02 5.70
CA VAL A 148 0.75 -14.07 5.51
C VAL A 148 2.07 -14.79 5.76
N THR A 149 2.91 -14.87 4.73
CA THR A 149 4.22 -15.54 4.83
C THR A 149 5.37 -14.54 4.85
N HIS A 150 6.50 -14.96 5.42
CA HIS A 150 7.72 -14.16 5.38
C HIS A 150 8.17 -13.87 3.94
N LYS A 151 8.05 -14.85 3.04
CA LYS A 151 8.43 -14.72 1.63
C LYS A 151 7.63 -13.63 0.92
N MET A 152 6.32 -13.51 1.19
CA MET A 152 5.49 -12.43 0.64
C MET A 152 5.96 -11.05 1.10
N ILE A 153 6.33 -10.91 2.38
CA ILE A 153 6.83 -9.65 2.95
C ILE A 153 8.17 -9.27 2.30
N LEU A 154 9.10 -10.23 2.18
CA LEU A 154 10.41 -9.99 1.57
C LEU A 154 10.30 -9.66 0.08
N LEU A 155 9.49 -10.39 -0.68
CA LEU A 155 9.25 -10.08 -2.09
C LEU A 155 8.65 -8.68 -2.27
N PHE A 156 7.72 -8.28 -1.40
CA PHE A 156 7.18 -6.93 -1.43
C PHE A 156 8.26 -5.87 -1.13
N ALA A 157 9.14 -6.11 -0.16
CA ALA A 157 10.26 -5.23 0.13
C ALA A 157 11.18 -5.06 -1.11
N LEU A 158 11.52 -6.16 -1.78
CA LEU A 158 12.37 -6.16 -2.99
C LEU A 158 11.77 -5.35 -4.14
N ILE A 159 10.46 -5.45 -4.39
CA ILE A 159 9.81 -4.71 -5.51
C ILE A 159 9.42 -3.28 -5.15
N SER A 160 9.27 -2.97 -3.85
CA SER A 160 8.86 -1.63 -3.40
C SER A 160 10.03 -0.73 -3.01
N GLY A 161 11.19 -1.31 -2.72
CA GLY A 161 12.32 -0.61 -2.10
C GLY A 161 12.13 -0.33 -0.61
N ASP A 162 11.04 -0.80 0.01
CA ASP A 162 10.77 -0.60 1.43
C ASP A 162 11.44 -1.69 2.27
N TYR A 163 12.74 -1.51 2.47
CA TYR A 163 13.62 -2.43 3.21
C TYR A 163 13.62 -2.24 4.73
N ASN A 164 12.62 -1.54 5.28
CA ASN A 164 12.60 -1.20 6.70
C ASN A 164 12.74 -2.49 7.55
N PRO A 165 13.67 -2.55 8.51
CA PRO A 165 13.96 -3.76 9.29
C PRO A 165 12.76 -4.25 10.11
N LEU A 166 11.75 -3.42 10.35
CA LEU A 166 10.46 -3.87 10.88
C LEU A 166 9.82 -4.99 10.05
N HIS A 167 10.06 -4.97 8.74
CA HIS A 167 9.53 -5.91 7.78
C HIS A 167 10.52 -7.02 7.43
N THR A 168 11.82 -6.72 7.43
CA THR A 168 12.85 -7.54 6.77
C THR A 168 13.87 -8.19 7.70
N ASP A 169 13.98 -7.74 8.96
CA ASP A 169 15.05 -8.15 9.87
C ASP A 169 14.46 -8.77 11.16
N PRO A 170 14.50 -10.10 11.31
CA PRO A 170 14.03 -10.78 12.51
C PRO A 170 14.80 -10.39 13.77
N GLU A 171 16.11 -10.11 13.70
CA GLU A 171 16.89 -9.69 14.87
C GLU A 171 16.46 -8.31 15.34
N PHE A 172 16.21 -7.39 14.41
CA PHE A 172 15.64 -6.09 14.75
C PHE A 172 14.27 -6.24 15.42
N ALA A 173 13.42 -7.11 14.88
CA ALA A 173 12.06 -7.33 15.37
C ALA A 173 12.01 -7.97 16.76
N LYS A 174 12.94 -8.88 17.11
CA LYS A 174 12.95 -9.61 18.40
C LYS A 174 12.83 -8.71 19.63
N ASP A 175 13.49 -7.55 19.65
CA ASP A 175 13.40 -6.67 20.83
C ASP A 175 12.18 -5.73 20.80
N LEU A 176 11.34 -5.79 19.76
CA LEU A 176 10.14 -4.97 19.65
C LEU A 176 8.96 -5.62 20.36
N LYS A 177 8.83 -5.32 21.65
CA LYS A 177 7.67 -5.75 22.46
C LYS A 177 6.31 -5.32 21.88
N ALA A 178 6.27 -4.24 21.09
CA ALA A 178 5.04 -3.75 20.46
C ALA A 178 4.47 -4.72 19.42
N PHE A 179 5.33 -5.58 18.84
CA PHE A 179 4.97 -6.55 17.79
C PHE A 179 5.33 -7.98 18.19
N GLU A 180 5.44 -8.25 19.49
CA GLU A 180 5.72 -9.58 20.06
C GLU A 180 7.01 -10.21 19.50
N GLY A 181 8.01 -9.40 19.16
CA GLY A 181 9.28 -9.92 18.65
C GLY A 181 9.24 -10.37 17.18
N LYS A 182 8.17 -10.09 16.42
CA LYS A 182 7.97 -10.56 15.05
C LYS A 182 8.03 -9.43 14.03
N ASN A 183 8.53 -9.74 12.83
CA ASN A 183 8.33 -8.87 11.68
C ASN A 183 6.85 -8.73 11.35
N ILE A 184 6.50 -7.55 10.83
CA ILE A 184 5.14 -7.21 10.43
C ILE A 184 5.08 -6.99 8.93
N ALA A 185 3.95 -7.27 8.30
CA ALA A 185 3.72 -6.95 6.90
C ALA A 185 3.64 -5.43 6.68
N HIS A 186 4.08 -4.96 5.51
CA HIS A 186 3.89 -3.56 5.09
C HIS A 186 2.40 -3.23 5.00
N GLY A 187 1.98 -2.06 5.50
CA GLY A 187 0.60 -1.60 5.30
C GLY A 187 0.23 -1.44 3.82
N ALA A 188 1.22 -1.11 2.99
CA ALA A 188 1.08 -1.04 1.53
C ALA A 188 0.84 -2.41 0.87
N LEU A 189 1.36 -3.50 1.44
CA LEU A 189 1.08 -4.87 0.96
C LEU A 189 -0.40 -5.22 1.15
N ILE A 190 -0.99 -4.84 2.28
CA ILE A 190 -2.44 -5.03 2.52
C ILE A 190 -3.26 -4.23 1.52
N SER A 191 -2.84 -3.00 1.24
CA SER A 191 -3.49 -2.16 0.23
C SER A 191 -3.40 -2.75 -1.18
N ALA A 192 -2.31 -3.48 -1.48
CA ALA A 192 -2.15 -4.20 -2.73
C ALA A 192 -3.11 -5.39 -2.84
N TRP A 193 -3.37 -6.13 -1.75
CA TRP A 193 -4.39 -7.18 -1.74
C TRP A 193 -5.82 -6.66 -1.90
N PHE A 194 -6.13 -5.46 -1.38
CA PHE A 194 -7.40 -4.80 -1.69
C PHE A 194 -7.53 -4.53 -3.19
N SER A 195 -6.61 -3.75 -3.77
CA SER A 195 -6.73 -3.28 -5.15
C SER A 195 -6.48 -4.35 -6.22
N GLY A 196 -5.63 -5.34 -5.92
CA GLY A 196 -5.29 -6.42 -6.82
C GLY A 196 -6.30 -7.54 -6.68
N THR A 197 -6.05 -8.46 -5.74
CA THR A 197 -6.84 -9.69 -5.57
C THR A 197 -8.31 -9.39 -5.27
N GLY A 198 -8.60 -8.53 -4.30
CA GLY A 198 -9.98 -8.22 -3.89
C GLY A 198 -10.82 -7.64 -5.03
N VAL A 199 -10.34 -6.56 -5.65
CA VAL A 199 -11.13 -5.88 -6.69
C VAL A 199 -11.18 -6.65 -8.00
N LEU A 200 -10.14 -7.41 -8.37
CA LEU A 200 -10.22 -8.30 -9.53
C LEU A 200 -11.31 -9.35 -9.38
N GLU A 201 -11.44 -9.96 -8.20
CA GLU A 201 -12.54 -10.90 -7.94
C GLU A 201 -13.91 -10.20 -7.94
N LEU A 202 -13.98 -9.01 -7.32
CA LEU A 202 -15.23 -8.27 -7.16
C LEU A 202 -15.75 -7.70 -8.49
N LEU A 203 -14.90 -7.02 -9.27
CA LEU A 203 -15.29 -6.27 -10.47
C LEU A 203 -14.90 -6.96 -11.80
N GLY A 204 -14.09 -8.02 -11.77
CA GLY A 204 -13.46 -8.55 -12.98
C GLY A 204 -12.34 -7.64 -13.50
N ALA A 205 -11.83 -7.91 -14.70
CA ALA A 205 -10.84 -7.04 -15.34
C ALA A 205 -11.46 -5.72 -15.87
N GLY A 206 -10.61 -4.79 -16.32
CA GLY A 206 -11.09 -3.57 -17.00
C GLY A 206 -11.53 -2.45 -16.06
N PHE A 207 -10.74 -2.15 -15.03
CA PHE A 207 -10.96 -0.98 -14.19
C PHE A 207 -9.66 -0.22 -13.92
N ARG A 208 -9.77 1.04 -13.47
CA ARG A 208 -8.66 1.78 -12.86
C ARG A 208 -9.05 2.37 -11.52
N LEU A 209 -8.10 2.40 -10.58
CA LEU A 209 -8.24 3.10 -9.31
C LEU A 209 -8.14 4.62 -9.54
N ILE A 210 -9.13 5.36 -9.04
CA ILE A 210 -9.22 6.82 -9.16
C ILE A 210 -8.85 7.51 -7.85
N LYS A 211 -9.37 6.97 -6.74
CA LYS A 211 -9.18 7.53 -5.40
C LYS A 211 -9.04 6.40 -4.40
N LYS A 212 -8.11 6.56 -3.47
CA LYS A 212 -8.06 5.80 -2.22
C LYS A 212 -8.56 6.69 -1.10
N ASP A 213 -9.57 6.26 -0.36
CA ASP A 213 -10.00 6.93 0.86
C ASP A 213 -9.01 6.63 2.01
N GLU A 214 -9.20 7.28 3.16
CA GLU A 214 -8.34 7.06 4.33
C GLU A 214 -8.27 5.55 4.66
N ALA A 215 -7.06 5.03 4.79
CA ALA A 215 -6.80 3.71 5.34
C ALA A 215 -6.32 3.84 6.79
N VAL A 216 -6.97 3.14 7.71
CA VAL A 216 -6.63 3.14 9.14
C VAL A 216 -6.07 1.78 9.54
N PHE A 217 -4.82 1.76 10.02
CA PHE A 217 -4.11 0.54 10.43
C PHE A 217 -4.28 0.37 11.95
N LYS A 218 -5.34 -0.36 12.32
CA LYS A 218 -5.74 -0.57 13.72
C LYS A 218 -4.83 -1.58 14.43
N ARG A 219 -4.28 -2.55 13.70
CA ARG A 219 -3.42 -3.63 14.23
C ARG A 219 -2.33 -3.97 13.23
N ALA A 220 -1.15 -4.33 13.75
CA ALA A 220 -0.10 -4.89 12.93
C ALA A 220 -0.47 -6.33 12.52
N ILE A 221 -0.15 -6.67 11.28
CA ILE A 221 -0.27 -8.03 10.75
C ILE A 221 1.12 -8.63 10.78
N LYS A 222 1.30 -9.68 11.58
CA LYS A 222 2.59 -10.31 11.82
C LYS A 222 2.83 -11.42 10.81
N VAL A 223 4.09 -11.80 10.66
CA VAL A 223 4.43 -13.02 9.92
C VAL A 223 3.68 -14.23 10.50
N ASN A 224 3.15 -15.07 9.62
CA ASN A 224 2.32 -16.25 9.91
C ASN A 224 0.92 -15.95 10.47
N ASP A 225 0.47 -14.68 10.50
CA ASP A 225 -0.95 -14.39 10.75
C ASP A 225 -1.81 -14.85 9.55
N GLU A 226 -3.01 -15.35 9.85
CA GLU A 226 -4.07 -15.55 8.85
C GLU A 226 -4.99 -14.33 8.84
N ILE A 227 -5.21 -13.75 7.66
CA ILE A 227 -6.07 -12.59 7.48
C ILE A 227 -7.23 -12.87 6.53
N LEU A 228 -8.32 -12.14 6.71
CA LEU A 228 -9.45 -12.11 5.80
C LEU A 228 -9.56 -10.72 5.17
N ILE A 229 -9.40 -10.65 3.86
CA ILE A 229 -9.67 -9.46 3.07
C ILE A 229 -11.15 -9.51 2.65
N ARG A 230 -11.94 -8.49 3.01
CA ARG A 230 -13.36 -8.36 2.64
C ARG A 230 -13.58 -7.04 1.93
N LEU A 231 -14.15 -7.09 0.73
CA LEU A 231 -14.54 -5.91 -0.03
C LEU A 231 -16.04 -5.93 -0.28
N LYS A 232 -16.68 -4.76 -0.22
CA LYS A 232 -18.10 -4.61 -0.49
C LYS A 232 -18.35 -3.43 -1.42
N ILE A 233 -19.16 -3.63 -2.46
CA ILE A 233 -19.61 -2.52 -3.31
C ILE A 233 -20.57 -1.65 -2.50
N LYS A 234 -20.17 -0.41 -2.25
CA LYS A 234 -20.98 0.56 -1.53
C LYS A 234 -22.02 1.20 -2.44
N ARG A 235 -21.58 1.61 -3.63
CA ARG A 235 -22.45 2.19 -4.66
C ARG A 235 -21.82 2.11 -6.04
N LYS A 236 -22.66 2.19 -7.07
CA LYS A 236 -22.25 2.34 -8.47
C LYS A 236 -22.97 3.52 -9.12
N PHE A 237 -22.28 4.28 -9.95
CA PHE A 237 -22.85 5.46 -10.60
C PHE A 237 -22.14 5.76 -11.92
N PHE A 238 -22.66 6.72 -12.68
CA PHE A 238 -21.99 7.23 -13.87
C PHE A 238 -21.98 8.76 -13.87
N GLU A 239 -21.03 9.33 -14.60
CA GLU A 239 -20.96 10.75 -14.87
C GLU A 239 -20.75 10.97 -16.37
N VAL A 240 -21.19 12.11 -16.88
CA VAL A 240 -20.91 12.52 -18.26
C VAL A 240 -19.77 13.53 -18.21
N VAL A 241 -18.63 13.16 -18.78
CA VAL A 241 -17.43 14.00 -18.86
C VAL A 241 -17.09 14.18 -20.33
N ASP A 242 -17.07 15.43 -20.80
CA ASP A 242 -16.84 15.77 -22.21
C ASP A 242 -17.79 15.03 -23.18
N GLY A 243 -19.05 14.88 -22.78
CA GLY A 243 -20.06 14.14 -23.56
C GLY A 243 -19.95 12.61 -23.50
N ILE A 244 -18.95 12.07 -22.79
CA ILE A 244 -18.71 10.62 -22.66
C ILE A 244 -19.20 10.14 -21.30
N LYS A 245 -20.03 9.08 -21.30
CA LYS A 245 -20.49 8.41 -20.08
C LYS A 245 -19.36 7.58 -19.48
N LYS A 246 -18.96 7.90 -18.24
CA LYS A 246 -17.95 7.18 -17.47
C LYS A 246 -18.60 6.52 -16.26
N PHE A 247 -18.26 5.26 -15.99
CA PHE A 247 -18.88 4.46 -14.93
C PHE A 247 -17.93 4.27 -13.76
N TYR A 248 -18.47 4.36 -12.55
CA TYR A 248 -17.71 4.34 -11.31
C TYR A 248 -18.33 3.41 -10.27
N VAL A 249 -17.46 2.85 -9.43
CA VAL A 249 -17.82 2.00 -8.30
C VAL A 249 -17.05 2.45 -7.07
N ASP A 250 -17.76 2.73 -5.97
CA ASP A 250 -17.17 2.97 -4.66
C ASP A 250 -17.20 1.67 -3.86
N VAL A 251 -16.08 1.29 -3.28
CA VAL A 251 -15.86 0.01 -2.59
C VAL A 251 -15.41 0.27 -1.15
N GLU A 252 -16.04 -0.40 -0.19
CA GLU A 252 -15.59 -0.48 1.20
C GLU A 252 -14.64 -1.66 1.37
N GLU A 253 -13.55 -1.48 2.13
CA GLU A 253 -12.47 -2.44 2.21
C GLU A 253 -12.05 -2.70 3.66
N TYR A 254 -11.97 -3.98 4.03
CA TYR A 254 -11.66 -4.42 5.37
C TYR A 254 -10.62 -5.53 5.33
N CYS A 255 -9.64 -5.45 6.25
CA CYS A 255 -8.77 -6.55 6.58
C CYS A 255 -9.05 -6.96 8.02
N PHE A 256 -9.31 -8.24 8.24
CA PHE A 256 -9.47 -8.82 9.56
C PHE A 256 -8.33 -9.78 9.89
N LEU A 257 -7.87 -9.79 11.13
CA LEU A 257 -7.01 -10.81 11.69
C LEU A 257 -7.87 -11.95 12.24
N LYS A 258 -7.57 -13.19 11.83
CA LYS A 258 -8.16 -14.38 12.42
C LYS A 258 -7.43 -14.73 13.71
N GLN A 259 -8.17 -15.00 14.77
CA GLN A 259 -7.62 -15.41 16.08
C GLN A 259 -7.85 -16.90 16.33
N GLU A 260 -9.11 -17.31 16.22
CA GLU A 260 -9.60 -18.68 16.37
C GLU A 260 -10.50 -19.01 15.16
N SER A 261 -11.02 -20.23 15.07
CA SER A 261 -11.71 -20.72 13.85
C SER A 261 -12.80 -19.78 13.32
N THR A 262 -13.50 -19.03 14.18
CA THR A 262 -14.57 -18.10 13.77
C THR A 262 -14.39 -16.65 14.23
N LYS A 263 -13.32 -16.35 14.99
CA LYS A 263 -13.15 -15.02 15.60
C LYS A 263 -12.22 -14.13 14.78
N TYR A 264 -12.79 -13.03 14.30
CA TYR A 264 -12.11 -12.03 13.49
C TYR A 264 -12.03 -10.69 14.20
N THR A 265 -10.92 -9.97 14.03
CA THR A 265 -10.75 -8.62 14.56
C THR A 265 -10.24 -7.69 13.46
N GLU A 266 -10.86 -6.51 13.32
CA GLU A 266 -10.43 -5.52 12.32
C GLU A 266 -8.97 -5.11 12.50
N ALA A 267 -8.18 -5.27 11.44
CA ALA A 267 -6.79 -4.85 11.36
C ALA A 267 -6.65 -3.59 10.51
N VAL A 268 -7.35 -3.51 9.37
CA VAL A 268 -7.32 -2.35 8.46
C VAL A 268 -8.72 -2.05 7.96
N THR A 269 -9.06 -0.77 7.84
CA THR A 269 -10.27 -0.29 7.16
C THR A 269 -9.90 0.77 6.14
N SER A 270 -10.50 0.73 4.96
CA SER A 270 -10.29 1.72 3.89
C SER A 270 -11.51 1.77 2.97
N GLY A 271 -11.40 2.56 1.90
CA GLY A 271 -12.35 2.64 0.81
C GLY A 271 -11.63 3.08 -0.46
N SER A 272 -12.22 2.79 -1.62
CA SER A 272 -11.65 3.18 -2.91
C SER A 272 -12.73 3.49 -3.92
N ARG A 273 -12.41 4.36 -4.88
CA ARG A 273 -13.20 4.58 -6.10
C ARG A 273 -12.48 4.00 -7.30
N TYR A 274 -13.19 3.19 -8.06
CA TYR A 274 -12.73 2.66 -9.33
C TYR A 274 -13.57 3.22 -10.48
N GLN A 275 -12.93 3.45 -11.63
CA GLN A 275 -13.61 3.69 -12.90
C GLN A 275 -13.55 2.40 -13.73
N LEU A 276 -14.67 2.00 -14.32
CA LEU A 276 -14.73 0.88 -15.25
C LEU A 276 -14.39 1.33 -16.67
N TYR A 277 -13.63 0.51 -17.38
CA TYR A 277 -13.42 0.61 -18.82
C TYR A 277 -14.50 -0.24 -19.49
N TYR A 278 -15.63 0.41 -19.73
CA TYR A 278 -16.76 -0.11 -20.47
C TYR A 278 -16.78 0.51 -21.88
#